data_AF-A0A820RPI7-F1
#
_entry.id   AF-A0A820RPI7-F1
#
_cell.length_a   1.000
_cell.length_b   1.000
_cell.length_c   1.000
_cell.angle_alpha   90.00
_cell.angle_beta   90.00
_cell.angle_gamma   90.00
#
_symmetry.space_group_name_H-M   'P 1'
#
loop_
_entity.id
_entity.type
_entity.pdbx_description
1 polymer ?
#
loop_
_entity_poly.entity_id
_entity_poly.type
_entity_poly.pdbx_seq_one_letter_code
_entity_poly.pdbx_strand_id
1 'polypeptide(L)' 'IIKQKGLENLTVDELVQEITPKGRALVPDAIKKEMLTHLRQYLSKHEDL' A
#
# COMPACT_ATOMS: atom_id res chain seq x y z
N ILE A 1 -13.10 -3.12 -13.38
CA ILE A 1 -12.23 -4.28 -13.67
C ILE A 1 -13.04 -5.56 -13.77
N ILE A 2 -13.48 -6.19 -12.67
CA ILE A 2 -14.27 -7.44 -12.75
C ILE A 2 -15.55 -7.26 -13.60
N LYS A 3 -16.34 -6.21 -13.33
CA LYS A 3 -17.52 -5.87 -14.15
C LYS A 3 -17.21 -5.56 -15.63
N GLN A 4 -15.98 -5.17 -15.95
CA GLN A 4 -15.59 -4.76 -17.31
C GLN A 4 -14.95 -5.92 -18.10
N LYS A 5 -14.14 -6.76 -17.45
CA LYS A 5 -13.39 -7.86 -18.06
C LYS A 5 -14.10 -9.22 -17.92
N GLY A 6 -15.03 -9.37 -16.97
CA GLY A 6 -15.64 -10.65 -16.60
C GLY A 6 -14.76 -11.43 -15.62
N LEU A 7 -15.35 -12.28 -14.79
CA LEU A 7 -14.61 -13.04 -13.77
C LEU A 7 -13.81 -14.19 -14.39
N GLU A 8 -14.38 -14.89 -15.38
CA GLU A 8 -13.68 -16.00 -16.06
C GLU A 8 -12.43 -15.56 -16.86
N ASN A 9 -12.34 -14.28 -17.23
CA ASN A 9 -11.26 -13.74 -18.06
C ASN A 9 -10.16 -13.04 -17.24
N LEU A 10 -10.09 -13.27 -15.93
CA LEU A 10 -9.21 -12.53 -15.05
C LEU A 10 -8.48 -13.46 -14.09
N THR A 11 -7.16 -13.36 -14.05
CA THR A 11 -6.32 -13.97 -13.01
C THR A 11 -6.20 -13.04 -11.79
N VAL A 12 -5.77 -13.59 -10.66
CA VAL A 12 -5.48 -12.80 -9.46
C VAL A 12 -4.33 -11.82 -9.72
N ASP A 13 -3.29 -12.22 -10.44
CA ASP A 13 -2.13 -11.37 -10.72
C ASP A 13 -2.50 -10.14 -11.56
N GLU A 14 -3.33 -10.33 -12.59
CA GLU A 14 -3.87 -9.22 -13.39
C GLU A 14 -4.73 -8.28 -12.52
N LEU A 15 -5.54 -8.83 -11.61
CA LEU A 15 -6.32 -8.02 -10.69
C LEU A 15 -5.41 -7.17 -9.80
N VAL A 16 -4.38 -7.78 -9.21
CA VAL A 16 -3.42 -7.11 -8.32
C VAL A 16 -2.71 -5.99 -9.07
N GLN A 17 -2.19 -6.25 -10.27
CA GLN A 17 -1.51 -5.25 -11.09
C GLN A 17 -2.39 -4.02 -11.33
N GLU A 18 -3.67 -4.24 -11.62
CA GLU A 18 -4.59 -3.15 -11.95
C GLU A 18 -5.08 -2.37 -10.72
N ILE A 19 -5.34 -3.03 -9.59
CA ILE A 19 -5.88 -2.35 -8.40
C ILE A 19 -4.78 -1.68 -7.55
N THR A 20 -3.54 -2.17 -7.63
CA THR A 20 -2.43 -1.69 -6.78
C THR A 20 -2.16 -0.19 -6.89
N PRO A 21 -2.09 0.43 -8.09
CA PRO A 21 -1.87 1.87 -8.20
C PRO A 21 -2.96 2.69 -7.49
N LYS A 22 -4.22 2.29 -7.63
CA LYS A 22 -5.35 2.94 -6.95
C LYS A 22 -5.26 2.75 -5.43
N GLY A 23 -4.96 1.54 -4.97
CA GLY A 23 -4.76 1.25 -3.54
C GLY A 23 -3.67 2.13 -2.93
N ARG A 24 -2.53 2.28 -3.61
CA ARG A 24 -1.42 3.15 -3.18
C ARG A 24 -1.83 4.63 -3.14
N ALA A 25 -2.58 5.09 -4.13
CA ALA A 25 -3.06 6.48 -4.19
C ALA A 25 -4.08 6.81 -3.09
N LEU A 26 -4.86 5.81 -2.63
CA LEU A 26 -5.83 5.99 -1.55
C LEU A 26 -5.21 6.14 -0.17
N VAL A 27 -3.92 5.86 0.00
CA VAL A 27 -3.23 6.04 1.28
C VAL A 27 -3.04 7.54 1.56
N PRO A 28 -3.68 8.12 2.60
CA PRO A 28 -3.53 9.53 2.92
C PRO A 28 -2.10 9.86 3.34
N ASP A 29 -1.62 11.06 2.98
CA ASP A 29 -0.27 11.49 3.35
C ASP A 29 -0.07 11.64 4.87
N ALA A 30 -1.14 11.91 5.62
CA ALA A 30 -1.11 11.93 7.07
C ALA A 30 -0.65 10.57 7.64
N ILE A 31 -1.17 9.46 7.10
CA ILE A 31 -0.81 8.10 7.53
C ILE A 31 0.65 7.80 7.20
N LYS A 32 1.12 8.17 5.99
CA LYS A 32 2.53 8.00 5.61
C LYS A 32 3.46 8.76 6.55
N LYS A 33 3.09 9.99 6.92
CA LYS A 33 3.86 10.83 7.86
C LYS A 33 3.88 10.25 9.26
N GLU A 34 2.74 9.77 9.77
CA GLU A 34 2.64 9.12 11.08
C GLU A 34 3.53 7.88 11.16
N MET A 35 3.45 6.99 10.17
CA MET A 35 4.29 5.80 10.09
C MET A 35 5.79 6.15 10.06
N LEU A 36 6.17 7.16 9.27
CA LEU A 36 7.56 7.62 9.22
C LEU A 36 8.03 8.18 10.57
N THR A 37 7.16 8.89 11.28
CA THR A 37 7.44 9.36 12.64
C THR A 37 7.65 8.20 13.61
N HIS A 38 6.79 7.18 13.57
CA HIS A 38 6.95 5.98 14.41
C HIS A 38 8.27 5.24 14.11
N LEU A 39 8.65 5.10 12.83
CA LEU A 39 9.93 4.50 12.46
C LEU A 39 11.11 5.30 13.00
N ARG A 40 11.10 6.63 12.88
CA ARG A 40 12.16 7.50 13.43
C ARG A 40 12.24 7.41 14.95
N GLN A 41 11.11 7.42 15.64
CA GLN A 41 11.05 7.25 17.10
C GLN A 41 11.58 5.89 17.53
N TYR A 42 11.24 4.83 16.79
CA TYR A 42 11.76 3.49 17.04
C TYR A 42 13.29 3.48 16.90
N LEU A 43 13.82 3.96 15.78
CA LEU A 43 15.27 4.00 15.53
C LEU A 43 16.01 4.83 16.58
N SER A 44 15.50 6.01 16.94
CA SER A 44 16.12 6.87 17.97
C SER A 44 16.12 6.24 19.37
N LYS A 45 15.13 5.41 19.71
CA LYS A 45 15.10 4.67 20.99
C LYS A 45 16.07 3.48 21.01
N HIS A 46 16.52 3.03 19.85
CA HIS A 46 17.32 1.81 19.68
C HIS A 46 18.68 2.09 19.03
N GLU A 47 19.12 3.36 19.03
CA GLU A 47 20.41 3.81 18.46
C GLU A 47 21.61 3.47 19.38
N ASP A 48 21.38 2.88 20.56
CA ASP A 48 22.41 2.44 21.51
C ASP A 48 22.86 0.96 21.30
N LEU A 49 23.09 0.54 20.04
CA LEU A 49 23.78 -0.72 19.69
C LEU A 49 24.98 -0.47 18.76
#